data_AF-A0A444XD60-F1
#
_entry.id   AF-A0A444XD60-F1
#
_cell.length_a   1.000
_cell.length_b   1.000
_cell.length_c   1.000
_cell.angle_alpha   90.00
_cell.angle_beta   90.00
_cell.angle_gamma   90.00
#
_symmetry.space_group_name_H-M   'P 1'
#
loop_
_entity.id
_entity.type
_entity.pdbx_description
1 polymer ?
#
loop_
_entity_poly.entity_id
_entity_poly.type
_entity_poly.pdbx_seq_one_letter_code
_entity_poly.pdbx_strand_id
1 'polypeptide(L)'
;MASKLEGGAYLSSFVDAISNKLSSILEDDSILEGDYSTRKSLQKLDDCLCDVEPVLDDAELKQFGNNRVKKWLVDLQDALYLADDFLDELSTKAATATPRDPALYKY
;
A
#
# COMPACT_ATOMS: atom_id res chain seq x y z
N MET A 1 -13.97 -23.14 11.58
CA MET A 1 -12.98 -23.47 10.53
C MET A 1 -11.65 -22.96 11.03
N ALA A 2 -10.64 -23.82 11.07
CA ALA A 2 -9.37 -23.51 11.71
C ALA A 2 -8.58 -22.56 10.82
N SER A 3 -8.56 -21.27 11.14
CA SER A 3 -7.51 -20.37 10.66
C SER A 3 -6.23 -20.81 11.35
N LYS A 4 -5.49 -21.66 10.66
CA LYS A 4 -4.16 -22.04 11.09
C LYS A 4 -3.35 -20.76 11.09
N LEU A 5 -3.02 -20.30 12.29
CA LEU A 5 -2.09 -19.22 12.56
C LEU A 5 -0.67 -19.72 12.20
N GLU A 6 -0.50 -20.10 10.93
CA GLU A 6 0.80 -20.31 10.31
C GLU A 6 1.42 -18.92 10.21
N GLY A 7 2.60 -18.74 10.81
CA GLY A 7 3.35 -17.50 10.77
C GLY A 7 3.91 -17.18 9.38
N GLY A 8 3.09 -17.38 8.34
CA GLY A 8 3.33 -17.17 6.90
C GLY A 8 2.27 -16.31 6.21
N ALA A 9 1.29 -15.76 6.94
CA ALA A 9 0.25 -14.88 6.38
C ALA A 9 0.20 -13.47 6.98
N TYR A 10 1.18 -13.07 7.81
CA TYR A 10 1.05 -11.83 8.59
C TYR A 10 1.23 -10.61 7.70
N LEU A 11 2.35 -10.51 7.00
CA LEU A 11 2.65 -9.42 6.07
C LEU A 11 2.05 -9.65 4.69
N SER A 12 1.84 -10.90 4.24
CA SER A 12 1.19 -11.15 2.94
C SER A 12 -0.20 -10.51 2.85
N SER A 13 -0.98 -10.54 3.93
CA SER A 13 -2.28 -9.87 3.98
C SER A 13 -2.17 -8.34 3.90
N PHE A 14 -1.07 -7.76 4.40
CA PHE A 14 -0.83 -6.32 4.36
C PHE A 14 -0.32 -5.87 2.99
N VAL A 15 0.54 -6.68 2.35
CA VAL A 15 0.94 -6.50 0.95
C VAL A 15 -0.26 -6.52 0.02
N ASP A 16 -1.15 -7.52 0.17
CA ASP A 16 -2.39 -7.61 -0.61
C ASP A 16 -3.30 -6.38 -0.41
N ALA A 17 -3.45 -5.91 0.83
CA ALA A 17 -4.23 -4.70 1.13
C ALA A 17 -3.67 -3.46 0.42
N ILE A 18 -2.34 -3.28 0.44
CA ILE A 18 -1.66 -2.16 -0.23
C ILE A 18 -1.77 -2.29 -1.75
N SER A 19 -1.57 -3.47 -2.33
CA SER A 19 -1.77 -3.72 -3.77
C SER A 19 -3.21 -3.44 -4.21
N ASN A 20 -4.20 -3.82 -3.40
CA ASN A 20 -5.61 -3.51 -3.69
C ASN A 20 -5.88 -1.99 -3.63
N LYS A 21 -5.33 -1.26 -2.65
CA LYS A 21 -5.42 0.20 -2.58
C LYS A 21 -4.73 0.86 -3.78
N LEU A 22 -3.56 0.36 -4.17
CA LEU A 22 -2.81 0.79 -5.36
C LEU A 22 -3.64 0.65 -6.64
N SER A 23 -4.22 -0.53 -6.89
CA SER A 23 -5.08 -0.79 -8.04
C SER A 23 -6.25 0.20 -8.07
N SER A 24 -6.93 0.39 -6.93
CA SER A 24 -8.05 1.32 -6.83
C SER A 24 -7.65 2.76 -7.15
N ILE A 25 -6.47 3.21 -6.73
CA ILE A 25 -5.96 4.56 -7.04
C ILE A 25 -5.52 4.68 -8.49
N LEU A 26 -4.94 3.62 -9.07
CA LEU A 26 -4.52 3.57 -10.47
C LEU A 26 -5.69 3.53 -11.45
N GLU A 27 -6.81 2.92 -11.04
CA GLU A 27 -8.07 2.89 -11.79
C GLU A 27 -8.84 4.22 -11.71
N ASP A 28 -8.69 4.98 -10.62
CA ASP A 28 -9.30 6.29 -10.48
C ASP A 28 -8.39 7.40 -11.02
N ASP A 29 -8.54 7.69 -12.32
CA ASP A 29 -7.79 8.75 -13.00
C ASP A 29 -7.98 10.15 -12.37
N SER A 30 -9.04 10.38 -11.57
CA SER A 30 -9.26 11.68 -10.90
C SER A 30 -8.30 11.89 -9.72
N ILE A 31 -7.78 10.83 -9.10
CA ILE A 31 -6.78 10.93 -8.01
C ILE A 31 -5.41 11.34 -8.57
N LEU A 32 -5.10 10.85 -9.77
CA LEU A 32 -3.79 11.01 -10.42
C LEU A 32 -3.80 12.06 -11.55
N GLU A 33 -4.89 12.81 -11.71
CA GLU A 33 -5.05 13.79 -12.78
C GLU A 33 -3.94 14.86 -12.70
N GLY A 34 -3.06 14.85 -13.71
CA GLY A 34 -1.92 15.77 -13.81
C GLY A 34 -0.65 15.34 -13.07
N ASP A 35 -0.66 14.25 -12.29
CA ASP A 35 0.49 13.81 -11.50
C ASP A 35 1.13 12.49 -12.01
N TYR A 36 1.73 12.59 -13.20
CA TYR A 36 2.41 11.46 -13.87
C TYR A 36 3.54 10.84 -13.02
N SER A 37 4.22 11.67 -12.21
CA SER A 37 5.29 11.23 -11.32
C SER A 37 4.76 10.30 -10.22
N THR A 38 3.61 10.64 -9.65
CA THR A 38 2.93 9.79 -8.65
C THR A 38 2.48 8.49 -9.30
N ARG A 39 1.80 8.54 -10.45
CA ARG A 39 1.36 7.32 -11.17
C ARG A 39 2.51 6.35 -11.44
N LYS A 40 3.65 6.86 -11.92
CA LYS A 40 4.84 6.04 -12.19
C LYS A 40 5.45 5.45 -10.91
N SER A 41 5.37 6.17 -9.79
CA SER A 41 5.85 5.68 -8.50
C SER A 41 4.95 4.58 -7.94
N LEU A 42 3.63 4.72 -8.09
CA LEU A 42 2.64 3.70 -7.71
C LEU A 42 2.81 2.41 -8.53
N GLN A 43 2.99 2.52 -9.85
CA GLN A 43 3.27 1.33 -10.70
C GLN A 43 4.54 0.60 -10.28
N LYS A 44 5.61 1.34 -9.94
CA LYS A 44 6.84 0.72 -9.43
C LYS A 44 6.66 0.04 -8.09
N LEU A 45 5.81 0.59 -7.23
CA LEU A 45 5.50 -0.01 -5.94
C LEU A 45 4.72 -1.31 -6.15
N ASP A 46 3.72 -1.31 -7.04
CA ASP A 46 2.95 -2.50 -7.43
C ASP A 46 3.85 -3.62 -8.00
N ASP A 47 4.72 -3.29 -8.97
CA ASP A 47 5.71 -4.23 -9.51
C ASP A 47 6.59 -4.83 -8.39
N CYS A 48 7.07 -3.97 -7.47
CA CYS A 48 7.91 -4.40 -6.35
C CYS A 48 7.16 -5.31 -5.37
N LEU A 49 5.87 -5.06 -5.13
CA LEU A 49 5.03 -5.92 -4.27
C LEU A 49 4.80 -7.28 -4.92
N CYS A 50 4.53 -7.33 -6.23
CA CYS A 50 4.45 -8.57 -7.00
C CYS A 50 5.74 -9.41 -6.92
N ASP A 51 6.92 -8.76 -6.99
CA ASP A 51 8.20 -9.45 -6.85
C ASP A 51 8.45 -9.95 -5.41
N VAL A 52 7.95 -9.22 -4.41
CA VAL A 52 8.16 -9.54 -2.98
C VAL A 52 7.18 -10.60 -2.49
N GLU A 53 5.95 -10.65 -2.99
CA GLU A 53 4.90 -11.60 -2.58
C GLU A 53 5.38 -13.08 -2.52
N PRO A 54 6.03 -13.65 -3.55
CA PRO A 54 6.54 -15.02 -3.48
C PRO A 54 7.73 -15.18 -2.52
N VAL A 55 8.53 -14.12 -2.33
CA VAL A 55 9.67 -14.14 -1.40
C VAL A 55 9.20 -14.00 0.05
N LEU A 56 8.06 -13.35 0.25
CA LEU A 56 7.47 -13.07 1.55
C LEU A 56 6.99 -14.35 2.23
N ASP A 57 6.28 -15.21 1.51
CA ASP A 57 5.82 -16.50 2.02
C ASP A 57 7.01 -17.37 2.48
N ASP A 58 8.05 -17.44 1.65
CA ASP A 58 9.32 -18.12 1.96
C ASP A 58 10.06 -17.50 3.17
N ALA A 59 10.04 -16.17 3.28
CA ALA A 59 10.71 -15.42 4.33
C ALA A 59 10.01 -15.54 5.67
N GLU A 60 8.68 -15.46 5.71
CA GLU A 60 7.89 -15.58 6.92
C GLU A 60 8.04 -16.98 7.55
N LEU A 61 8.16 -18.03 6.72
CA LEU A 61 8.49 -19.39 7.20
C LEU A 61 9.92 -19.48 7.75
N LYS A 62 10.88 -18.78 7.14
CA LYS A 62 12.30 -18.80 7.52
C LYS A 62 12.65 -17.83 8.67
N GLN A 63 11.73 -16.96 9.09
CA GLN A 63 11.98 -15.95 10.12
C GLN A 63 12.39 -16.55 11.48
N PHE A 64 11.90 -17.75 11.81
CA PHE A 64 12.15 -18.43 13.08
C PHE A 64 13.59 -18.97 13.19
N GLY A 65 14.25 -19.21 12.06
CA GLY A 65 15.60 -19.78 12.01
C GLY A 65 16.68 -18.79 11.55
N ASN A 66 16.30 -17.62 11.02
CA ASN A 66 17.26 -16.70 10.42
C ASN A 66 17.00 -15.24 10.81
N ASN A 67 17.87 -14.70 11.67
CA ASN A 67 17.77 -13.32 12.14
C ASN A 67 17.93 -12.28 11.01
N ARG A 68 18.60 -12.64 9.89
CA ARG A 68 18.67 -11.75 8.71
C ARG A 68 17.32 -11.64 8.01
N VAL A 69 16.59 -12.75 7.91
CA VAL A 69 15.24 -12.78 7.33
C VAL A 69 14.27 -12.01 8.22
N LYS A 70 14.38 -12.19 9.55
CA LYS A 70 13.61 -11.40 10.51
C LYS A 70 13.84 -9.90 10.35
N LYS A 71 15.09 -9.46 10.19
CA LYS A 71 15.39 -8.04 9.95
C LYS A 71 14.80 -7.56 8.61
N TRP A 72 14.95 -8.33 7.54
CA TRP A 72 14.37 -7.99 6.24
C TRP A 72 12.84 -7.86 6.30
N LEU A 73 12.14 -8.71 7.04
CA LEU A 73 10.68 -8.60 7.24
C LEU A 73 10.30 -7.33 8.00
N VAL A 74 11.09 -6.90 8.98
CA VAL A 74 10.87 -5.63 9.69
C VAL A 74 11.09 -4.44 8.76
N ASP A 75 12.18 -4.44 7.99
CA ASP A 75 12.47 -3.37 7.02
C ASP A 75 11.37 -3.30 5.93
N LEU A 76 10.84 -4.46 5.50
CA LEU A 76 9.71 -4.54 4.58
C LEU A 76 8.43 -3.97 5.21
N GLN A 77 8.14 -4.34 6.46
CA GLN A 77 6.98 -3.83 7.18
C GLN A 77 7.02 -2.29 7.29
N ASP A 78 8.17 -1.71 7.65
CA ASP A 78 8.34 -0.25 7.71
C ASP A 78 8.11 0.41 6.34
N ALA A 79 8.59 -0.21 5.25
CA ALA A 79 8.35 0.28 3.90
C ALA A 79 6.86 0.21 3.52
N LEU A 80 6.15 -0.86 3.93
CA LEU A 80 4.72 -1.00 3.70
C LEU A 80 3.90 0.05 4.47
N TYR A 81 4.27 0.37 5.72
CA TYR A 81 3.63 1.46 6.46
C TYR A 81 3.81 2.82 5.76
N LEU A 82 5.01 3.10 5.27
CA LEU A 82 5.27 4.33 4.51
C LEU A 82 4.45 4.40 3.22
N ALA A 83 4.30 3.26 2.54
CA ALA A 83 3.47 3.15 1.35
C ALA A 83 1.99 3.38 1.68
N ASP A 84 1.46 2.74 2.73
CA ASP A 84 0.06 2.88 3.14
C ASP A 84 -0.28 4.34 3.49
N ASP A 85 0.56 5.01 4.28
CA ASP A 85 0.42 6.43 4.62
C ASP A 85 0.39 7.32 3.35
N PHE A 86 1.25 7.03 2.37
CA PHE A 86 1.28 7.76 1.10
C PHE A 86 0.02 7.53 0.26
N LEU A 87 -0.50 6.30 0.22
CA LEU A 87 -1.74 5.97 -0.50
C LEU A 87 -2.96 6.61 0.14
N ASP A 88 -3.02 6.66 1.47
CA ASP A 88 -4.09 7.33 2.21
C ASP A 88 -4.07 8.85 2.01
N GLU A 89 -2.89 9.46 1.91
CA GLU A 89 -2.76 10.88 1.56
C GLU A 89 -3.34 11.17 0.17
N LEU A 90 -3.04 10.33 -0.83
CA LEU A 90 -3.58 10.47 -2.18
C LEU A 90 -5.10 10.30 -2.22
N SER A 91 -5.63 9.25 -1.58
CA SER A 91 -7.08 9.02 -1.51
C SER A 91 -7.81 10.15 -0.78
N THR A 92 -7.25 10.66 0.31
CA THR A 92 -7.85 11.77 1.07
C THR A 92 -7.83 13.08 0.29
N LYS A 93 -6.76 13.35 -0.46
CA LYS A 93 -6.67 14.53 -1.33
C LYS A 93 -7.72 14.50 -2.44
N ALA A 94 -8.03 13.33 -2.99
CA ALA A 94 -9.13 13.16 -3.93
C ALA A 94 -10.51 13.38 -3.27
N ALA A 95 -10.71 12.86 -2.05
CA ALA A 95 -11.97 13.00 -1.33
C ALA A 95 -12.28 14.44 -0.86
N THR A 96 -11.26 15.26 -0.62
CA THR A 96 -11.42 16.66 -0.18
C THR A 96 -11.67 17.65 -1.33
N ALA A 97 -11.65 17.19 -2.58
CA ALA A 97 -12.11 17.94 -3.74
C ALA A 97 -13.65 17.95 -3.84
N THR A 98 -14.33 18.43 -2.79
CA THR A 98 -15.75 18.80 -2.85
C THR A 98 -15.89 20.33 -2.87
N PRO A 99 -16.92 20.86 -3.55
CA PRO A 99 -16.93 22.24 -4.04
C PRO A 99 -16.90 23.22 -2.87
N ARG A 100 -15.95 24.15 -2.92
CA ARG A 100 -15.99 25.36 -2.10
C ARG A 100 -17.30 26.09 -2.42
N ASP A 101 -18.30 25.87 -1.58
CA ASP A 101 -19.64 26.40 -1.68
C ASP A 101 -19.59 27.94 -1.89
N PRO A 102 -20.04 28.49 -3.04
CA PRO A 102 -19.98 29.93 -3.31
C PRO A 102 -21.01 30.76 -2.52
N ALA A 103 -21.84 30.16 -1.66
CA ALA A 103 -23.02 30.82 -1.12
C ALA A 103 -22.78 31.78 0.06
N LEU A 104 -21.53 32.01 0.52
CA LEU A 104 -21.27 32.81 1.73
C LEU A 104 -20.84 34.26 1.51
N TYR A 105 -21.06 34.85 0.33
CA TYR A 105 -20.92 36.30 0.14
C TYR A 105 -22.19 36.92 -0.43
N LYS A 106 -23.16 37.13 0.46
CA LYS A 106 -24.23 38.10 0.24
C LYS A 106 -24.40 38.95 1.50
N TYR A 107 -23.68 40.07 1.55
CA TYR A 107 -24.02 41.26 2.31
C TYR A 107 -23.59 42.49 1.51
#